data_AF-A0A2T0UI28-F1
#
_entry.id   AF-A0A2T0UI28-F1
#
_cell.length_a   1.000
_cell.length_b   1.000
_cell.length_c   1.000
_cell.angle_alpha   90.00
_cell.angle_beta   90.00
_cell.angle_gamma   90.00
#
_symmetry.space_group_name_H-M   'P 1'
#
loop_
_entity.id
_entity.type
_entity.pdbx_description
1 polymer ?
#
loop_
_entity_poly.entity_id
_entity_poly.type
_entity_poly.pdbx_seq_one_letter_code
_entity_poly.pdbx_strand_id
1 'polypeptide(L)' 'MLSIETRDCPVASECASCGRRRKLTVREVETDAGAACVTVCESCADRGELPPVSPFVAPMCVEAHRAHLGLAGVRS' A
#
# COMPACT_ATOMS: atom_id res chain seq x y z
N MET A 1 15.63 0.37 15.51
CA MET A 1 14.71 1.08 14.61
C MET A 1 14.09 0.01 13.73
N LEU A 2 12.95 -0.56 14.14
CA LEU A 2 12.30 -1.63 13.39
C LEU A 2 11.60 -0.96 12.21
N SER A 3 12.19 -1.07 11.02
CA SER A 3 11.54 -0.69 9.77
C SER A 3 10.30 -1.54 9.65
N ILE A 4 9.12 -0.91 9.68
CA ILE A 4 7.87 -1.61 9.44
C ILE A 4 7.93 -2.05 7.99
N GLU A 5 8.14 -3.34 7.78
CA GLU A 5 8.14 -3.91 6.45
C GLU A 5 6.75 -3.68 5.85
N THR A 6 6.70 -3.25 4.60
CA THR A 6 5.47 -3.04 3.82
C THR A 6 4.50 -4.24 3.82
N ARG A 7 4.99 -5.41 4.24
CA ARG A 7 4.25 -6.65 4.48
C ARG A 7 3.25 -6.60 5.64
N ASP A 8 3.44 -5.68 6.59
CA ASP A 8 2.55 -5.49 7.75
C ASP A 8 1.43 -4.47 7.49
N CYS A 9 1.43 -3.85 6.30
CA CYS A 9 0.35 -2.99 5.86
C CYS A 9 -0.88 -3.84 5.48
N PRO A 10 -2.09 -3.32 5.69
CA PRO A 10 -3.30 -4.08 5.48
C PRO A 10 -3.47 -4.32 3.99
N VAL A 11 -3.62 -5.58 3.61
CA VAL A 11 -3.83 -5.98 2.22
C VAL A 11 -5.31 -5.77 1.88
N ALA A 12 -5.59 -4.98 0.85
CA ALA A 12 -6.94 -4.85 0.31
C ALA A 12 -7.40 -6.19 -0.28
N SER A 13 -8.71 -6.39 -0.40
CA SER A 13 -9.27 -7.63 -0.97
C SER A 13 -9.02 -7.78 -2.47
N GLU A 14 -8.62 -6.70 -3.16
CA GLU A 14 -8.49 -6.64 -4.62
C GLU A 14 -7.27 -5.79 -5.02
N CYS A 15 -6.67 -6.13 -6.16
CA CYS A 15 -5.58 -5.38 -6.77
C CYS A 15 -6.07 -4.00 -7.23
N ALA A 16 -5.41 -2.94 -6.80
CA ALA A 16 -5.75 -1.56 -7.18
C ALA A 16 -5.55 -1.26 -8.68
N SER A 17 -4.74 -2.05 -9.39
CA SER A 17 -4.46 -1.88 -10.83
C SER A 17 -5.47 -2.62 -11.72
N CYS A 18 -5.84 -3.85 -11.37
CA CYS A 18 -6.62 -4.73 -12.26
C CYS A 18 -7.82 -5.43 -11.60
N GLY A 19 -8.09 -5.18 -10.32
CA GLY A 19 -9.19 -5.80 -9.56
C GLY A 19 -9.00 -7.28 -9.23
N ARG A 20 -7.87 -7.91 -9.59
CA ARG A 20 -7.60 -9.31 -9.26
C ARG A 20 -7.59 -9.51 -7.74
N ARG A 21 -8.22 -10.58 -7.23
CA ARG A 21 -8.37 -10.86 -5.78
C ARG A 21 -7.41 -11.92 -5.22
N ARG A 22 -6.49 -12.40 -6.04
CA ARG A 22 -5.56 -13.50 -5.71
C ARG A 22 -4.14 -13.04 -5.94
N LYS A 23 -3.20 -13.66 -5.22
CA LYS A 23 -1.77 -13.36 -5.31
C LYS A 23 -1.50 -11.87 -5.08
N LEU A 24 -2.06 -11.35 -4.00
CA LEU A 24 -1.96 -9.95 -3.63
C LEU A 24 -0.70 -9.71 -2.82
N THR A 25 -0.06 -8.58 -3.06
CA THR A 25 1.12 -8.10 -2.35
C THR A 25 0.97 -6.61 -2.12
N VAL A 26 1.59 -6.10 -1.06
CA VAL A 26 1.62 -4.67 -0.78
C VAL A 26 2.92 -4.10 -1.33
N ARG A 27 2.80 -2.98 -2.04
CA ARG A 27 3.94 -2.21 -2.54
C ARG A 27 3.83 -0.79 -2.04
N GLU A 28 4.96 -0.25 -1.62
CA GLU A 28 5.08 1.17 -1.37
C GLU A 28 5.23 1.89 -2.71
N VAL A 29 4.47 2.97 -2.87
CA VAL A 29 4.52 3.85 -4.01
C VAL A 29 4.64 5.28 -3.52
N GLU A 30 5.47 6.06 -4.20
CA GLU A 30 5.54 7.49 -3.98
C GLU A 30 4.39 8.16 -4.74
N THR A 31 3.61 8.96 -4.02
CA THR A 31 2.56 9.81 -4.59
C THR A 31 2.88 11.27 -4.27
N ASP A 32 2.22 12.22 -4.94
CA ASP A 32 2.35 13.65 -4.62
C ASP A 32 1.97 14.00 -3.17
N ALA A 33 1.16 13.15 -2.52
CA ALA A 33 0.78 13.29 -1.11
C ALA A 33 1.78 12.63 -0.12
N GLY A 34 2.76 11.87 -0.63
CA GLY A 34 3.73 11.10 0.15
C GLY A 34 3.76 9.60 -0.20
N ALA A 35 4.54 8.84 0.57
CA ALA A 35 4.61 7.38 0.43
C ALA A 35 3.29 6.73 0.90
N ALA A 36 2.75 5.85 0.06
CA ALA A 36 1.54 5.10 0.32
C ALA A 36 1.74 3.62 0.04
N CYS A 37 1.09 2.77 0.82
CA CYS A 37 1.04 1.34 0.55
C CYS A 37 -0.19 1.01 -0.30
N VAL A 38 0.04 0.40 -1.46
CA VAL A 38 -1.01 -0.07 -2.36
C VAL A 38 -0.99 -1.59 -2.48
N THR A 39 -2.17 -2.18 -2.55
CA THR A 39 -2.31 -3.61 -2.80
C THR A 39 -2.37 -3.87 -4.30
N VAL A 40 -1.44 -4.66 -4.81
CA VAL A 40 -1.36 -5.06 -6.21
C VAL A 40 -1.19 -6.57 -6.32
N CYS A 41 -1.61 -7.17 -7.44
CA CYS A 41 -1.29 -8.58 -7.68
C CYS A 41 0.18 -8.74 -8.11
N GLU A 42 0.77 -9.91 -7.87
CA GLU A 42 2.15 -10.23 -8.27
C GLU A 42 2.44 -9.88 -9.73
N SER A 43 1.49 -10.14 -10.63
CA SER A 43 1.64 -9.82 -12.06
C SER A 43 1.69 -8.32 -12.35
N CYS A 44 0.94 -7.49 -11.62
CA CYS A 44 1.02 -6.03 -11.76
C CYS A 44 2.31 -5.48 -11.13
N ALA A 45 2.73 -6.07 -10.00
CA ALA A 45 3.99 -5.72 -9.35
C ALA A 45 5.21 -6.04 -10.23
N ASP A 46 5.22 -7.22 -10.86
CA ASP A 46 6.31 -7.68 -11.73
C ASP A 46 6.44 -6.81 -13.00
N ARG A 47 5.30 -6.33 -13.52
CA ARG A 47 5.27 -5.42 -14.69
C ARG A 47 5.68 -3.98 -14.35
N GLY A 48 5.90 -3.65 -13.07
CA GLY A 48 6.15 -2.27 -12.64
C GLY A 48 4.96 -1.34 -12.87
N GLU A 49 3.77 -1.88 -13.15
CA GLU A 49 2.54 -1.13 -13.33
C GLU A 49 1.97 -0.81 -11.95
N LEU A 50 2.55 0.22 -11.33
CA LEU A 50 1.94 0.85 -10.19
C LEU A 50 0.62 1.46 -10.66
N PRO A 51 -0.51 1.16 -9.97
CA PRO A 51 -1.79 1.75 -10.34
C PRO A 51 -1.66 3.28 -10.27
N PRO A 52 -2.28 4.03 -11.20
CA PRO A 52 -2.46 5.45 -10.99
C PRO A 52 -3.33 5.59 -9.74
N VAL A 53 -2.70 5.89 -8.61
CA VAL A 53 -3.41 6.17 -7.37
C VAL A 53 -4.13 7.48 -7.63
N SER A 54 -5.46 7.42 -7.72
CA SER A 54 -6.26 8.62 -7.90
C SER A 54 -5.86 9.64 -6.83
N PRO A 55 -5.62 10.92 -7.18
CA PRO A 55 -5.24 11.95 -6.22
C PRO A 55 -6.29 12.13 -5.10
N PHE A 56 -7.53 11.68 -5.33
CA PHE A 56 -8.57 11.64 -4.31
C PHE A 56 -8.39 10.52 -3.27
N VAL A 57 -7.84 9.38 -3.70
CA VAL A 57 -7.64 8.17 -2.85
C VAL A 57 -6.23 8.16 -2.24
N ALA A 58 -5.26 8.80 -2.89
CA ALA A 58 -3.89 8.96 -2.39
C ALA A 58 -3.80 9.41 -0.93
N PRO A 59 -4.48 10.49 -0.48
CA PRO A 59 -4.41 10.91 0.93
C PRO A 59 -4.97 9.84 1.88
N MET A 60 -6.01 9.12 1.50
CA MET A 60 -6.56 8.04 2.33
C MET A 60 -5.57 6.87 2.48
N CYS A 61 -4.86 6.52 1.40
CA CYS A 61 -3.83 5.47 1.44
C CYS A 61 -2.61 5.89 2.27
N VAL A 62 -2.17 7.15 2.16
CA VAL A 62 -1.08 7.70 2.97
C VAL A 62 -1.47 7.71 4.45
N GLU A 63 -2.68 8.16 4.79
CA GLU A 63 -3.16 8.17 6.16
C GLU A 63 -3.33 6.75 6.74
N ALA A 64 -3.82 5.79 5.94
CA ALA A 64 -3.89 4.39 6.36
C ALA A 64 -2.50 3.79 6.61
N HIS A 65 -1.52 4.12 5.76
CA HIS A 65 -0.13 3.73 5.95
C HIS A 65 0.48 4.36 7.21
N ARG A 66 0.28 5.67 7.42
CA ARG A 66 0.69 6.38 8.64
C ARG A 66 0.04 5.82 9.90
N ALA A 67 -1.24 5.48 9.85
CA ALA A 67 -1.95 4.86 10.96
C ALA A 67 -1.34 3.48 11.30
N HIS A 68 -0.99 2.67 10.30
CA HIS A 68 -0.25 1.42 10.52
C HIS A 68 1.14 1.66 11.13
N LEU A 69 1.88 2.66 10.64
CA LEU A 69 3.17 3.04 11.22
C LEU A 69 3.03 3.52 12.67
N GLY A 70 1.97 4.29 12.97
CA GLY A 70 1.68 4.81 14.30
C GLY A 70 1.20 3.73 15.29
N LEU A 71 0.45 2.73 14.82
CA LEU A 71 0.05 1.57 15.63
C LEU A 71 1.24 0.67 15.98
N ALA A 72 2.15 0.46 15.04
CA ALA A 72 3.40 -0.26 15.32
C ALA A 72 4.40 0.57 16.16
N GLY A 73 4.18 1.89 16.26
CA GLY A 73 4.88 2.79 17.17
C GLY A 73 4.34 2.82 18.61
N VAL A 74 3.15 2.25 18.88
CA VAL A 74 2.59 2.12 20.23
C VAL A 74 2.55 0.65 20.67
N ARG A 75 3.69 0.15 21.12
CA ARG A 75 3.73 -1.04 21.97
C ARG A 75 3.72 -0.56 23.43
N SER A 76 2.55 -0.62 24.06
CA SER A 76 2.44 -0.79 25.53
C SER A 76 2.46 -2.28 25.84
#